data_AF-A0AA39Q2J6-F1
#
_entry.id   AF-A0AA39Q2J6-F1
#
_cell.length_a   1.000
_cell.length_b   1.000
_cell.length_c   1.000
_cell.angle_alpha   90.00
_cell.angle_beta   90.00
_cell.angle_gamma   90.00
#
_symmetry.space_group_name_H-M   'P 1'
#
loop_
_entity.id
_entity.type
_entity.pdbx_description
1 polymer ?
#
loop_
_entity_poly.entity_id
_entity_poly.type
_entity_poly.pdbx_seq_one_letter_code
_entity_poly.pdbx_strand_id
1 'polypeptide(L)'
;MLPGSLSVCAFFLLTALVPDSQAADRTNEAGEASISDPSAECTAYYYAPSATKISTFPTVWQPASILANDSTAQAKWQSIMGSIPTTILPKGTSTGNFTNVTYSASDPDCWWSYHQCVQPKLAGLPADIASVPEPGTLGFGFDDGPNCSHNAFYDYLTSQNQKATMFYIGSNVMDWPLEAQRAVADGHEICVLTSFSSADAFAELYYTIKLVTGVTPKCWRPPFGDVDDRIRAIANALGLQTVIWKYDSNDWKAGTGNITTETVDANYQALINNMTSGTFSTQGTIMLTHELNNYTMSTAMKWYPQLKAAFQASATLSNFSSANDWLSIVLGPYRRCYE
;
A
#
# COMPACT_ATOMS: atom_id res chain seq x y z
N MET A 1 27.10 -51.93 -64.26
CA MET A 1 27.08 -52.01 -62.79
C MET A 1 27.14 -50.59 -62.23
N LEU A 2 26.06 -50.20 -61.53
CA LEU A 2 25.83 -49.07 -60.62
C LEU A 2 26.09 -47.61 -61.09
N PRO A 3 25.07 -46.73 -61.06
CA PRO A 3 25.21 -45.29 -61.22
C PRO A 3 25.47 -44.59 -59.87
N GLY A 4 26.11 -43.42 -59.93
CA GLY A 4 26.51 -42.60 -58.79
C GLY A 4 25.34 -41.92 -58.06
N SER A 5 25.46 -41.86 -56.74
CA SER A 5 24.53 -41.25 -55.80
C SER A 5 24.73 -39.73 -55.71
N LEU A 6 23.69 -38.96 -56.03
CA LEU A 6 23.57 -37.55 -55.67
C LEU A 6 23.23 -37.42 -54.17
N SER A 7 24.06 -36.67 -53.44
CA SER A 7 23.78 -36.28 -52.04
C SER A 7 22.89 -35.04 -52.03
N VAL A 8 21.67 -35.19 -51.54
CA VAL A 8 20.72 -34.07 -51.32
C VAL A 8 21.00 -33.49 -49.93
N CYS A 9 21.54 -32.27 -49.87
CA CYS A 9 21.60 -31.50 -48.63
C CYS A 9 20.18 -31.09 -48.21
N ALA A 10 19.66 -31.70 -47.15
CA ALA A 10 18.45 -31.25 -46.49
C ALA A 10 18.76 -29.97 -45.69
N PHE A 11 18.21 -28.83 -46.13
CA PHE A 11 18.11 -27.64 -45.31
C PHE A 11 17.11 -27.91 -44.17
N PHE A 12 17.60 -28.02 -42.94
CA PHE A 12 16.74 -27.95 -41.76
C PHE A 12 16.26 -26.51 -41.60
N LEU A 13 15.00 -26.25 -41.95
CA LEU A 13 14.29 -25.05 -41.48
C LEU A 13 14.13 -25.18 -39.97
N LEU A 14 14.87 -24.37 -39.21
CA LEU A 14 14.61 -24.17 -37.79
C LEU A 14 13.34 -23.33 -37.68
N THR A 15 12.17 -23.96 -37.56
CA THR A 15 10.96 -23.26 -37.14
C THR A 15 11.16 -22.83 -35.70
N ALA A 16 11.46 -21.54 -35.50
CA ALA A 16 11.35 -20.91 -34.20
C ALA A 16 9.89 -21.06 -33.74
N LEU A 17 9.68 -21.89 -32.71
CA LEU A 17 8.43 -21.93 -31.97
C LEU A 17 8.26 -20.55 -31.35
N VAL A 18 7.40 -19.72 -31.94
CA VAL A 18 6.79 -18.60 -31.23
C VAL A 18 6.03 -19.25 -30.07
N PRO A 19 6.30 -18.92 -28.80
CA PRO A 19 5.50 -19.46 -27.71
C PRO A 19 4.05 -19.10 -27.99
N ASP A 20 3.19 -20.12 -28.05
CA ASP A 20 1.75 -19.94 -28.09
C ASP A 20 1.39 -18.93 -27.01
N SER A 21 0.67 -17.88 -27.40
CA SER A 21 0.07 -16.94 -26.46
C SER A 21 -1.00 -17.72 -25.69
N GLN A 22 -0.59 -18.48 -24.67
CA GLN A 22 -1.53 -19.03 -23.71
C GLN A 22 -2.30 -17.86 -23.14
N ALA A 23 -3.63 -17.97 -23.16
CA ALA A 23 -4.48 -16.96 -22.54
C ALA A 23 -4.04 -16.77 -21.09
N ALA A 24 -4.00 -15.52 -20.64
CA ALA A 24 -3.71 -15.17 -19.25
C ALA A 24 -4.55 -16.04 -18.29
N ASP A 25 -3.88 -16.78 -17.40
CA ASP A 25 -4.57 -17.53 -16.33
C ASP A 25 -4.93 -16.56 -15.21
N ARG A 26 -6.20 -16.19 -15.11
CA ARG A 26 -6.72 -15.27 -14.08
C ARG A 26 -7.59 -15.99 -13.04
N THR A 27 -7.31 -17.27 -12.82
CA THR A 27 -8.07 -18.09 -11.86
C THR A 27 -7.51 -18.02 -10.44
N ASN A 28 -6.23 -17.63 -10.30
CA ASN A 28 -5.50 -17.56 -9.05
C ASN A 28 -4.36 -16.54 -9.17
N GLU A 29 -3.79 -16.17 -8.02
CA GLU A 29 -2.74 -15.14 -7.91
C GLU A 29 -1.50 -15.47 -8.74
N ALA A 30 -1.03 -16.72 -8.72
CA ALA A 30 0.18 -17.12 -9.45
C ALA A 30 -0.01 -17.03 -10.97
N GLY A 31 -1.23 -17.27 -11.45
CA GLY A 31 -1.59 -17.07 -12.86
C GLY A 31 -1.52 -15.59 -13.25
N GLU A 32 -2.12 -14.70 -12.46
CA GLU A 32 -2.07 -13.25 -12.71
C GLU A 32 -0.64 -12.72 -12.64
N ALA A 33 0.13 -13.16 -11.64
CA ALA A 33 1.52 -12.76 -11.43
C ALA A 33 2.45 -13.15 -12.60
N SER A 34 2.05 -14.12 -13.43
CA SER A 34 2.81 -14.58 -14.60
C SER A 34 2.67 -13.68 -15.84
N ILE A 35 1.76 -12.70 -15.81
CA ILE A 35 1.48 -11.82 -16.93
C ILE A 35 2.49 -10.67 -16.94
N SER A 36 3.31 -10.63 -17.99
CA SER A 36 4.40 -9.65 -18.12
C SER A 36 4.06 -8.42 -18.95
N ASP A 37 2.96 -8.45 -19.72
CA ASP A 37 2.50 -7.29 -20.50
C ASP A 37 1.57 -6.44 -19.63
N PRO A 38 1.93 -5.18 -19.29
CA PRO A 38 1.12 -4.35 -18.40
C PRO A 38 -0.29 -4.03 -18.92
N SER A 39 -0.48 -4.05 -20.24
CA SER A 39 -1.81 -3.80 -20.83
C SER A 39 -2.71 -5.02 -20.67
N ALA A 40 -2.13 -6.22 -20.85
CA ALA A 40 -2.81 -7.46 -20.55
C ALA A 40 -3.12 -7.55 -19.04
N GLU A 41 -2.15 -7.27 -18.17
CA GLU A 41 -2.28 -7.25 -16.70
C GLU A 41 -3.51 -6.42 -16.28
N CYS A 42 -3.62 -5.19 -16.78
CA CYS A 42 -4.74 -4.27 -16.56
C CYS A 42 -6.05 -4.59 -17.30
N THR A 43 -6.21 -5.78 -17.88
CA THR A 43 -7.49 -6.22 -18.44
C THR A 43 -8.39 -6.77 -17.33
N ALA A 44 -9.56 -6.17 -17.15
CA ALA A 44 -10.53 -6.58 -16.14
C ALA A 44 -10.89 -8.08 -16.23
N TYR A 45 -11.06 -8.72 -15.07
CA TYR A 45 -11.35 -10.15 -14.97
C TYR A 45 -12.39 -10.45 -13.89
N TYR A 46 -12.96 -11.65 -13.95
CA TYR A 46 -13.91 -12.12 -12.95
C TYR A 46 -13.22 -13.01 -11.93
N TYR A 47 -13.31 -12.65 -10.65
CA TYR A 47 -12.84 -13.46 -9.53
C TYR A 47 -14.01 -13.81 -8.60
N ALA A 48 -14.44 -15.07 -8.61
CA ALA A 48 -15.65 -15.50 -7.90
C ALA A 48 -15.63 -15.18 -6.38
N PRO A 49 -14.52 -15.33 -5.64
CA PRO A 49 -14.51 -15.05 -4.20
C PRO A 49 -14.81 -13.59 -3.84
N SER A 50 -14.35 -12.61 -4.63
CA SER A 50 -14.70 -11.19 -4.43
C SER A 50 -16.09 -10.88 -4.98
N ALA A 51 -16.39 -11.34 -6.19
CA ALA A 51 -17.65 -11.03 -6.88
C ALA A 51 -18.89 -11.54 -6.13
N THR A 52 -18.83 -12.72 -5.53
CA THR A 52 -19.97 -13.30 -4.78
C THR A 52 -20.28 -12.59 -3.46
N LYS A 53 -19.35 -11.76 -2.98
CA LYS A 53 -19.45 -11.05 -1.70
C LYS A 53 -19.45 -9.53 -1.87
N ILE A 54 -19.44 -9.02 -3.09
CA ILE A 54 -19.38 -7.57 -3.34
C ILE A 54 -20.53 -6.80 -2.67
N SER A 55 -21.69 -7.44 -2.50
CA SER A 55 -22.85 -6.85 -1.80
C SER A 55 -22.68 -6.75 -0.27
N THR A 56 -21.63 -7.34 0.29
CA THR A 56 -21.27 -7.21 1.71
C THR A 56 -20.23 -6.11 1.94
N PHE A 57 -19.88 -5.34 0.90
CA PHE A 57 -18.99 -4.19 0.97
C PHE A 57 -19.75 -2.91 0.59
N PRO A 58 -19.26 -1.75 1.05
CA PRO A 58 -19.66 -0.48 0.48
C PRO A 58 -19.47 -0.45 -1.04
N THR A 59 -20.26 0.38 -1.70
CA THR A 59 -20.17 0.55 -3.16
C THR A 59 -18.77 1.00 -3.55
N VAL A 60 -18.14 0.24 -4.45
CA VAL A 60 -16.80 0.55 -4.99
C VAL A 60 -16.80 1.97 -5.57
N TRP A 61 -15.74 2.73 -5.30
CA TRP A 61 -15.56 4.14 -5.74
C TRP A 61 -16.57 5.13 -5.14
N GLN A 62 -17.21 4.80 -4.02
CA GLN A 62 -18.02 5.72 -3.22
C GLN A 62 -17.54 5.75 -1.78
N PRO A 63 -17.76 6.85 -1.03
CA PRO A 63 -17.53 6.88 0.41
C PRO A 63 -18.23 5.70 1.09
N ALA A 64 -17.50 4.98 1.93
CA ALA A 64 -18.06 3.89 2.70
C ALA A 64 -18.99 4.40 3.78
N SER A 65 -20.13 3.71 3.94
CA SER A 65 -21.00 3.85 5.09
C SER A 65 -21.28 2.47 5.68
N ILE A 66 -21.63 2.43 6.96
CA ILE A 66 -22.00 1.19 7.64
C ILE A 66 -23.22 0.58 6.94
N LEU A 67 -23.08 -0.67 6.49
CA LEU A 67 -24.14 -1.31 5.73
C LEU A 67 -25.35 -1.63 6.63
N ALA A 68 -26.55 -1.33 6.14
CA ALA A 68 -27.79 -1.53 6.88
C ALA A 68 -28.08 -3.01 7.20
N ASN A 69 -27.55 -3.94 6.39
CA ASN A 69 -27.68 -5.38 6.58
C ASN A 69 -26.51 -6.01 7.38
N ASP A 70 -25.50 -5.23 7.79
CA ASP A 70 -24.36 -5.73 8.55
C ASP A 70 -24.50 -5.43 10.04
N SER A 71 -25.20 -6.33 10.74
CA SER A 71 -25.39 -6.23 12.20
C SER A 71 -24.07 -6.26 12.99
N THR A 72 -23.01 -6.88 12.46
CA THR A 72 -21.71 -6.96 13.15
C THR A 72 -21.00 -5.62 13.11
N ALA A 73 -20.95 -4.98 11.92
CA ALA A 73 -20.40 -3.63 11.78
C ALA A 73 -21.18 -2.63 12.64
N GLN A 74 -22.51 -2.70 12.63
CA GLN A 74 -23.36 -1.83 13.44
C GLN A 74 -23.10 -2.00 14.94
N ALA A 75 -23.04 -3.24 15.42
CA ALA A 75 -22.73 -3.52 16.83
C ALA A 75 -21.33 -3.02 17.22
N LYS A 76 -20.34 -3.22 16.34
CA LYS A 76 -18.97 -2.74 16.57
C LYS A 76 -18.93 -1.21 16.62
N TRP A 77 -19.58 -0.51 15.68
CA TRP A 77 -19.70 0.95 15.72
C TRP A 77 -20.36 1.44 17.02
N GLN A 78 -21.50 0.84 17.39
CA GLN A 78 -22.20 1.18 18.64
C GLN A 78 -21.32 1.00 19.88
N SER A 79 -20.44 -0.01 19.89
CA SER A 79 -19.53 -0.26 21.01
C SER A 79 -18.45 0.81 21.18
N ILE A 80 -18.07 1.53 20.12
CA ILE A 80 -16.96 2.49 20.14
C ILE A 80 -17.41 3.94 20.03
N MET A 81 -18.58 4.21 19.44
CA MET A 81 -19.00 5.58 19.10
C MET A 81 -19.10 6.51 20.32
N GLY A 82 -19.37 5.97 21.51
CA GLY A 82 -19.41 6.73 22.75
C GLY A 82 -18.05 7.24 23.24
N SER A 83 -16.94 6.64 22.80
CA SER A 83 -15.57 7.08 23.10
C SER A 83 -14.96 7.99 22.03
N ILE A 84 -15.64 8.19 20.90
CA ILE A 84 -15.15 9.04 19.81
C ILE A 84 -15.57 10.51 20.08
N PRO A 85 -14.63 11.47 20.13
CA PRO A 85 -14.97 12.87 20.33
C PRO A 85 -15.92 13.40 19.24
N THR A 86 -17.03 13.99 19.65
CA THR A 86 -18.00 14.64 18.74
C THR A 86 -17.72 16.13 18.51
N THR A 87 -16.83 16.71 19.31
CA THR A 87 -16.44 18.12 19.22
C THR A 87 -15.35 18.38 18.18
N ILE A 88 -14.63 17.33 17.76
CA ILE A 88 -13.65 17.38 16.69
C ILE A 88 -14.40 17.16 15.38
N LEU A 89 -14.41 18.16 14.51
CA LEU A 89 -15.13 18.10 13.23
C LEU A 89 -14.14 17.86 12.08
N PRO A 90 -14.54 17.09 11.04
CA PRO A 90 -13.73 16.92 9.84
C PRO A 90 -13.32 18.27 9.23
N LYS A 91 -12.11 18.31 8.67
CA LYS A 91 -11.61 19.48 7.93
C LYS A 91 -11.39 19.10 6.47
N GLY A 92 -11.71 20.03 5.56
CA GLY A 92 -11.59 19.81 4.14
C GLY A 92 -12.70 18.93 3.55
N THR A 93 -12.47 18.43 2.35
CA THR A 93 -13.38 17.53 1.64
C THR A 93 -12.77 16.13 1.51
N SER A 94 -13.61 15.13 1.23
CA SER A 94 -13.18 13.76 0.93
C SER A 94 -12.25 13.65 -0.29
N THR A 95 -12.21 14.68 -1.15
CA THR A 95 -11.32 14.77 -2.30
C THR A 95 -10.02 15.51 -2.00
N GLY A 96 -9.71 15.76 -0.73
CA GLY A 96 -8.47 16.42 -0.32
C GLY A 96 -8.46 17.93 -0.57
N ASN A 97 -9.63 18.57 -0.70
CA ASN A 97 -9.69 20.02 -0.79
C ASN A 97 -9.72 20.64 0.60
N PHE A 98 -8.57 21.18 1.02
CA PHE A 98 -8.41 21.90 2.28
C PHE A 98 -8.46 23.43 2.10
N THR A 99 -8.99 23.93 0.98
CA THR A 99 -9.18 25.37 0.79
C THR A 99 -10.18 25.90 1.82
N ASN A 100 -9.85 27.02 2.46
CA ASN A 100 -10.67 27.69 3.49
C ASN A 100 -10.87 26.89 4.79
N VAL A 101 -10.06 25.88 5.08
CA VAL A 101 -10.03 25.28 6.41
C VAL A 101 -9.25 26.18 7.36
N THR A 102 -9.74 26.31 8.59
CA THR A 102 -9.02 27.04 9.65
C THR A 102 -8.60 26.07 10.73
N TYR A 103 -7.33 26.07 11.09
CA TYR A 103 -6.80 25.31 12.22
C TYR A 103 -6.52 26.23 13.40
N SER A 104 -6.73 25.73 14.61
CA SER A 104 -6.32 26.45 15.81
C SER A 104 -4.81 26.35 15.97
N ALA A 105 -4.14 27.47 16.25
CA ALA A 105 -2.70 27.50 16.49
C ALA A 105 -2.26 26.70 17.74
N SER A 106 -3.20 26.39 18.65
CA SER A 106 -2.95 25.52 19.81
C SER A 106 -3.13 24.02 19.51
N ASP A 107 -3.64 23.71 18.31
CA ASP A 107 -3.83 22.37 17.76
C ASP A 107 -4.52 21.36 18.69
N PRO A 108 -5.61 21.70 19.39
CA PRO A 108 -6.14 20.88 20.48
C PRO A 108 -6.51 19.44 20.07
N ASP A 109 -6.67 19.18 18.77
CA ASP A 109 -7.09 17.90 18.20
C ASP A 109 -5.96 17.11 17.51
N CYS A 110 -4.72 17.60 17.59
CA CYS A 110 -3.52 16.97 17.00
C CYS A 110 -3.62 16.72 15.49
N TRP A 111 -3.81 17.79 14.70
CA TRP A 111 -3.88 17.70 13.24
C TRP A 111 -2.51 17.48 12.62
N TRP A 112 -2.29 16.32 12.00
CA TRP A 112 -1.04 16.10 11.26
C TRP A 112 -0.94 17.00 10.03
N SER A 113 -2.04 17.18 9.30
CA SER A 113 -2.14 18.03 8.09
C SER A 113 -1.81 19.52 8.33
N TYR A 114 -1.71 19.96 9.59
CA TYR A 114 -1.36 21.33 9.96
C TYR A 114 -0.09 21.45 10.80
N HIS A 115 0.01 20.73 11.93
CA HIS A 115 1.16 20.82 12.84
C HIS A 115 2.10 19.61 12.77
N GLN A 116 1.83 18.65 11.87
CA GLN A 116 2.53 17.35 11.84
C GLN A 116 2.52 16.67 13.22
N CYS A 117 1.43 16.86 13.97
CA CYS A 117 1.27 16.28 15.30
C CYS A 117 1.17 14.75 15.19
N VAL A 118 2.05 14.04 15.88
CA VAL A 118 2.15 12.57 15.91
C VAL A 118 1.94 11.99 17.31
N GLN A 119 1.69 12.86 18.29
CA GLN A 119 1.43 12.50 19.68
C GLN A 119 0.01 12.93 20.02
N PRO A 120 -0.95 12.00 20.02
CA PRO A 120 -2.35 12.33 20.28
C PRO A 120 -2.54 13.07 21.60
N LYS A 121 -3.47 14.02 21.62
CA LYS A 121 -3.85 14.80 22.81
C LYS A 121 -4.96 14.12 23.60
N LEU A 122 -5.76 13.27 22.95
CA LEU A 122 -6.73 12.41 23.61
C LEU A 122 -6.02 11.30 24.40
N ALA A 123 -6.38 11.15 25.67
CA ALA A 123 -5.76 10.18 26.57
C ALA A 123 -6.00 8.73 26.12
N GLY A 124 -4.97 7.90 26.23
CA GLY A 124 -5.05 6.46 25.95
C GLY A 124 -4.83 6.08 24.48
N LEU A 125 -4.60 7.06 23.59
CA LEU A 125 -4.22 6.78 22.20
C LEU A 125 -2.69 6.61 22.08
N PRO A 126 -2.21 5.63 21.30
CA PRO A 126 -0.78 5.47 21.03
C PRO A 126 -0.27 6.57 20.10
N ALA A 127 1.02 6.90 20.21
CA ALA A 127 1.71 7.74 19.24
C ALA A 127 1.62 7.17 17.82
N ASP A 128 1.60 8.03 16.81
CA ASP A 128 1.69 7.59 15.41
C ASP A 128 3.08 7.04 15.09
N ILE A 129 3.14 6.04 14.22
CA ILE A 129 4.40 5.58 13.62
C ILE A 129 4.77 6.55 12.50
N ALA A 130 5.63 7.52 12.80
CA ALA A 130 6.10 8.53 11.84
C ALA A 130 7.56 8.34 11.41
N SER A 131 8.26 7.40 12.03
CA SER A 131 9.67 7.09 11.76
C SER A 131 10.00 5.67 12.17
N VAL A 132 11.13 5.18 11.68
CA VAL A 132 11.68 3.89 12.08
C VAL A 132 12.61 4.09 13.30
N PRO A 133 12.47 3.35 14.40
CA PRO A 133 13.35 3.48 15.57
C PRO A 133 14.81 3.18 15.24
N GLU A 134 15.08 2.12 14.47
CA GLU A 134 16.44 1.79 14.02
C GLU A 134 17.05 2.92 13.17
N PRO A 135 18.19 3.49 13.59
CA PRO A 135 18.93 4.48 12.82
C PRO A 135 19.27 4.01 11.41
N GLY A 136 19.28 4.94 10.47
CA GLY A 136 19.69 4.65 9.09
C GLY A 136 18.81 3.65 8.34
N THR A 137 17.58 3.42 8.82
CA THR A 137 16.62 2.51 8.18
C THR A 137 15.58 3.27 7.39
N LEU A 138 15.24 2.75 6.20
CA LEU A 138 14.17 3.26 5.36
C LEU A 138 12.90 2.42 5.55
N GLY A 139 11.84 3.05 6.03
CA GLY A 139 10.48 2.53 5.96
C GLY A 139 9.93 2.79 4.55
N PHE A 140 9.94 1.76 3.71
CA PHE A 140 9.56 1.87 2.30
C PHE A 140 8.09 1.48 2.12
N GLY A 141 7.23 2.46 1.82
CA GLY A 141 5.79 2.24 1.74
C GLY A 141 5.14 2.90 0.53
N PHE A 142 4.16 2.22 -0.03
CA PHE A 142 3.48 2.58 -1.27
C PHE A 142 1.99 2.73 -1.03
N ASP A 143 1.46 3.91 -1.34
CA ASP A 143 0.06 4.26 -1.20
C ASP A 143 -0.73 3.98 -2.47
N ASP A 144 -2.06 3.94 -2.33
CA ASP A 144 -3.05 3.94 -3.40
C ASP A 144 -3.11 2.68 -4.28
N GLY A 145 -2.46 1.59 -3.87
CA GLY A 145 -2.55 0.29 -4.55
C GLY A 145 -3.81 -0.53 -4.19
N PRO A 146 -3.92 -1.76 -4.69
CA PRO A 146 -3.07 -2.35 -5.73
C PRO A 146 -3.32 -1.68 -7.09
N ASN A 147 -2.27 -1.56 -7.88
CA ASN A 147 -2.36 -1.18 -9.28
C ASN A 147 -2.29 -2.43 -10.16
N CYS A 148 -3.12 -2.46 -11.19
CA CYS A 148 -3.18 -3.57 -12.14
C CYS A 148 -1.93 -3.80 -13.01
N SER A 149 -0.90 -2.94 -12.92
CA SER A 149 0.35 -3.07 -13.68
C SER A 149 1.57 -3.32 -12.78
N HIS A 150 1.33 -3.74 -11.55
CA HIS A 150 2.35 -3.83 -10.50
C HIS A 150 3.28 -5.06 -10.62
N ASN A 151 3.00 -6.01 -11.52
CA ASN A 151 3.75 -7.26 -11.59
C ASN A 151 5.25 -7.04 -11.79
N ALA A 152 5.65 -6.19 -12.74
CA ALA A 152 7.07 -5.91 -13.00
C ALA A 152 7.76 -5.24 -11.80
N PHE A 153 7.01 -4.44 -11.03
CA PHE A 153 7.51 -3.80 -9.82
C PHE A 153 7.69 -4.83 -8.68
N TYR A 154 6.76 -5.76 -8.52
CA TYR A 154 6.83 -6.79 -7.48
C TYR A 154 7.90 -7.84 -7.81
N ASP A 155 8.04 -8.23 -9.08
CA ASP A 155 9.16 -9.04 -9.58
C ASP A 155 10.49 -8.39 -9.25
N TYR A 156 10.59 -7.07 -9.44
CA TYR A 156 11.78 -6.32 -9.09
C TYR A 156 12.05 -6.36 -7.59
N LEU A 157 11.07 -6.05 -6.73
CA LEU A 157 11.24 -6.12 -5.27
C LEU A 157 11.69 -7.52 -4.80
N THR A 158 11.06 -8.57 -5.32
CA THR A 158 11.42 -9.96 -5.06
C THR A 158 12.86 -10.27 -5.50
N SER A 159 13.26 -9.83 -6.70
CA SER A 159 14.65 -9.98 -7.19
C SER A 159 15.68 -9.29 -6.28
N GLN A 160 15.25 -8.26 -5.56
CA GLN A 160 16.07 -7.49 -4.64
C GLN A 160 16.04 -8.02 -3.19
N ASN A 161 15.27 -9.09 -2.94
CA ASN A 161 14.91 -9.59 -1.62
C ASN A 161 14.38 -8.45 -0.71
N GLN A 162 13.57 -7.57 -1.30
CA GLN A 162 13.02 -6.39 -0.65
C GLN A 162 11.53 -6.56 -0.44
N LYS A 163 11.08 -6.20 0.76
CA LYS A 163 9.65 -6.09 1.09
C LYS A 163 9.28 -4.63 1.32
N ALA A 164 8.04 -4.28 1.02
CA ALA A 164 7.51 -2.96 1.29
C ALA A 164 6.20 -3.03 2.07
N THR A 165 5.75 -1.88 2.55
CA THR A 165 4.43 -1.73 3.17
C THR A 165 3.46 -1.12 2.18
N MET A 166 2.44 -1.86 1.78
CA MET A 166 1.43 -1.44 0.83
C MET A 166 0.23 -0.88 1.57
N PHE A 167 -0.11 0.38 1.32
CA PHE A 167 -1.31 1.02 1.85
C PHE A 167 -2.35 0.98 0.75
N TYR A 168 -3.27 0.01 0.85
CA TYR A 168 -4.25 -0.25 -0.19
C TYR A 168 -5.56 0.49 0.04
N ILE A 169 -6.17 0.88 -1.07
CA ILE A 169 -7.55 1.38 -1.12
C ILE A 169 -8.48 0.17 -1.27
N GLY A 170 -9.54 0.12 -0.45
CA GLY A 170 -10.48 -1.01 -0.46
C GLY A 170 -11.13 -1.27 -1.82
N SER A 171 -11.48 -0.21 -2.56
CA SER A 171 -12.03 -0.34 -3.92
C SER A 171 -11.05 -0.99 -4.89
N ASN A 172 -9.77 -0.60 -4.84
CA ASN A 172 -8.74 -1.18 -5.71
C ASN A 172 -8.56 -2.67 -5.42
N VAL A 173 -8.67 -3.10 -4.17
CA VAL A 173 -8.62 -4.53 -3.83
C VAL A 173 -9.84 -5.30 -4.35
N MET A 174 -11.00 -4.67 -4.45
CA MET A 174 -12.18 -5.29 -5.04
C MET A 174 -12.09 -5.41 -6.56
N ASP A 175 -11.50 -4.40 -7.21
CA ASP A 175 -11.28 -4.38 -8.66
C ASP A 175 -10.13 -5.32 -9.09
N TRP A 176 -9.06 -5.39 -8.28
CA TRP A 176 -7.81 -6.12 -8.55
C TRP A 176 -7.47 -7.10 -7.41
N PRO A 177 -8.30 -8.14 -7.18
CA PRO A 177 -8.15 -9.01 -6.02
C PRO A 177 -6.95 -9.96 -6.08
N LEU A 178 -6.52 -10.40 -7.26
CA LEU A 178 -5.35 -11.28 -7.42
C LEU A 178 -4.05 -10.50 -7.19
N GLU A 179 -4.00 -9.25 -7.63
CA GLU A 179 -2.92 -8.29 -7.37
C GLU A 179 -2.79 -8.03 -5.86
N ALA A 180 -3.91 -7.86 -5.16
CA ALA A 180 -3.91 -7.73 -3.70
C ALA A 180 -3.40 -9.00 -2.99
N GLN A 181 -3.72 -10.20 -3.53
CA GLN A 181 -3.22 -11.47 -3.01
C GLN A 181 -1.72 -11.62 -3.24
N ARG A 182 -1.21 -11.11 -4.37
CA ARG A 182 0.22 -11.15 -4.71
C ARG A 182 1.06 -10.43 -3.67
N ALA A 183 0.62 -9.28 -3.17
CA ALA A 183 1.32 -8.59 -2.08
C ALA A 183 1.51 -9.47 -0.84
N VAL A 184 0.49 -10.26 -0.49
CA VAL A 184 0.60 -11.22 0.63
C VAL A 184 1.54 -12.36 0.28
N ALA A 185 1.43 -12.91 -0.94
CA ALA A 185 2.25 -14.03 -1.40
C ALA A 185 3.76 -13.66 -1.43
N ASP A 186 4.09 -12.46 -1.89
CA ASP A 186 5.44 -11.89 -1.92
C ASP A 186 5.92 -11.39 -0.54
N GLY A 187 5.04 -11.45 0.47
CA GLY A 187 5.36 -11.16 1.86
C GLY A 187 5.48 -9.66 2.19
N HIS A 188 4.81 -8.82 1.42
CA HIS A 188 4.61 -7.41 1.73
C HIS A 188 3.60 -7.24 2.88
N GLU A 189 3.75 -6.15 3.63
CA GLU A 189 2.78 -5.79 4.66
C GLU A 189 1.63 -4.99 4.03
N ILE A 190 0.39 -5.25 4.41
CA ILE A 190 -0.76 -4.51 3.89
C ILE A 190 -1.46 -3.72 5.01
N CYS A 191 -1.61 -2.41 4.75
CA CYS A 191 -2.33 -1.43 5.55
C CYS A 191 -3.50 -0.83 4.72
N VAL A 192 -4.39 -0.05 5.34
CA VAL A 192 -5.56 0.57 4.66
C VAL A 192 -5.50 2.11 4.61
N LEU A 193 -6.20 2.75 3.66
CA LEU A 193 -6.29 4.21 3.44
C LEU A 193 -7.74 4.73 3.48
N THR A 194 -8.07 5.74 4.29
CA THR A 194 -9.46 6.23 4.50
C THR A 194 -9.59 7.69 4.99
N SER A 195 -10.57 8.50 4.55
CA SER A 195 -10.83 9.86 5.12
C SER A 195 -12.31 10.29 5.07
N PHE A 196 -13.01 10.39 6.21
CA PHE A 196 -14.41 10.88 6.27
C PHE A 196 -14.88 11.35 7.69
N SER A 197 -16.19 11.61 7.79
CA SER A 197 -16.97 11.66 9.04
C SER A 197 -16.69 10.45 9.93
N SER A 198 -17.03 10.48 11.22
CA SER A 198 -16.64 9.40 12.14
C SER A 198 -17.24 8.04 11.78
N ALA A 199 -18.49 8.00 11.32
CA ALA A 199 -19.16 6.75 10.95
C ALA A 199 -18.63 6.21 9.61
N ASP A 200 -18.36 7.09 8.66
CA ASP A 200 -17.83 6.71 7.35
C ASP A 200 -16.35 6.31 7.46
N ALA A 201 -15.55 7.01 8.28
CA ALA A 201 -14.17 6.63 8.57
C ALA A 201 -14.11 5.27 9.29
N PHE A 202 -15.06 5.00 10.19
CA PHE A 202 -15.21 3.65 10.72
C PHE A 202 -15.50 2.64 9.61
N ALA A 203 -16.46 2.92 8.72
CA ALA A 203 -16.84 2.00 7.65
C ALA A 203 -15.64 1.69 6.73
N GLU A 204 -14.92 2.72 6.29
CA GLU A 204 -13.72 2.56 5.46
C GLU A 204 -12.64 1.71 6.16
N LEU A 205 -12.41 1.94 7.46
CA LEU A 205 -11.41 1.18 8.22
C LEU A 205 -11.91 -0.21 8.63
N TYR A 206 -13.22 -0.43 8.67
CA TYR A 206 -13.83 -1.68 9.13
C TYR A 206 -14.02 -2.68 8.00
N TYR A 207 -14.48 -2.23 6.83
CA TYR A 207 -14.71 -3.05 5.64
C TYR A 207 -13.40 -3.42 4.92
N THR A 208 -12.37 -3.70 5.71
CA THR A 208 -11.01 -4.00 5.27
C THR A 208 -10.94 -5.10 4.22
N ILE A 209 -9.80 -5.09 3.55
CA ILE A 209 -9.37 -6.01 2.50
C ILE A 209 -9.26 -7.49 2.91
N LYS A 210 -9.52 -7.84 4.18
CA LYS A 210 -9.36 -9.20 4.73
C LYS A 210 -10.05 -10.25 3.89
N LEU A 211 -11.20 -9.94 3.29
CA LEU A 211 -11.90 -10.92 2.48
C LEU A 211 -11.05 -11.41 1.31
N VAL A 212 -10.35 -10.49 0.65
CA VAL A 212 -9.60 -10.75 -0.57
C VAL A 212 -8.20 -11.28 -0.23
N THR A 213 -7.54 -10.64 0.74
CA THR A 213 -6.14 -10.94 1.08
C THR A 213 -5.99 -12.04 2.15
N GLY A 214 -7.07 -12.37 2.87
CA GLY A 214 -7.04 -13.26 4.03
C GLY A 214 -6.39 -12.65 5.28
N VAL A 215 -5.79 -11.46 5.17
CA VAL A 215 -5.03 -10.81 6.25
C VAL A 215 -5.86 -9.70 6.87
N THR A 216 -5.85 -9.61 8.21
CA THR A 216 -6.43 -8.47 8.92
C THR A 216 -5.35 -7.40 9.09
N PRO A 217 -5.44 -6.24 8.42
CA PRO A 217 -4.47 -5.16 8.60
C PRO A 217 -4.35 -4.75 10.06
N LYS A 218 -3.14 -4.37 10.48
CA LYS A 218 -2.83 -3.85 11.82
C LYS A 218 -2.36 -2.40 11.80
N CYS A 219 -2.30 -1.83 10.61
CA CYS A 219 -1.83 -0.50 10.32
C CYS A 219 -2.75 0.14 9.29
N TRP A 220 -2.77 1.46 9.31
CA TRP A 220 -3.45 2.28 8.30
C TRP A 220 -2.67 3.57 8.11
N ARG A 221 -2.92 4.26 7.01
CA ARG A 221 -2.38 5.59 6.73
C ARG A 221 -3.54 6.51 6.34
N PRO A 222 -3.56 7.76 6.81
CA PRO A 222 -4.57 8.72 6.40
C PRO A 222 -4.29 9.26 4.98
N PRO A 223 -5.25 9.21 4.05
CA PRO A 223 -5.19 9.93 2.80
C PRO A 223 -4.89 11.41 3.06
N PHE A 224 -4.01 11.98 2.23
CA PHE A 224 -3.55 13.37 2.34
C PHE A 224 -2.84 13.71 3.66
N GLY A 225 -2.56 12.73 4.54
CA GLY A 225 -2.08 13.00 5.90
C GLY A 225 -3.17 13.57 6.82
N ASP A 226 -4.44 13.52 6.42
CA ASP A 226 -5.52 14.14 7.18
C ASP A 226 -5.98 13.25 8.33
N VAL A 227 -5.38 13.47 9.49
CA VAL A 227 -5.68 12.74 10.73
C VAL A 227 -5.74 13.69 11.92
N ASP A 228 -6.77 13.47 12.73
CA ASP A 228 -7.05 14.10 14.01
C ASP A 228 -7.22 13.01 15.09
N ASP A 229 -7.33 13.42 16.35
CA ASP A 229 -7.53 12.48 17.46
C ASP A 229 -8.85 11.71 17.41
N ARG A 230 -9.87 12.23 16.72
CA ARG A 230 -11.13 11.50 16.50
C ARG A 230 -10.91 10.31 15.58
N ILE A 231 -10.18 10.48 14.49
CA ILE A 231 -9.84 9.39 13.56
C ILE A 231 -8.89 8.39 14.22
N ARG A 232 -7.87 8.86 14.97
CA ARG A 232 -6.99 7.96 15.73
C ARG A 232 -7.76 7.12 16.75
N ALA A 233 -8.76 7.69 17.41
CA ALA A 233 -9.61 6.94 18.33
C ALA A 233 -10.39 5.81 17.62
N ILE A 234 -10.91 6.06 16.42
CA ILE A 234 -11.60 5.05 15.60
C ILE A 234 -10.61 3.94 15.21
N ALA A 235 -9.46 4.30 14.66
CA ALA A 235 -8.42 3.36 14.24
C ALA A 235 -7.94 2.49 15.42
N ASN A 236 -7.63 3.11 16.56
CA ASN A 236 -7.21 2.40 17.77
C ASN A 236 -8.29 1.42 18.27
N ALA A 237 -9.57 1.82 18.23
CA ALA A 237 -10.69 0.96 18.63
C ALA A 237 -10.92 -0.22 17.67
N LEU A 238 -10.39 -0.14 16.44
CA LEU A 238 -10.31 -1.22 15.46
C LEU A 238 -9.01 -2.03 15.55
N GLY A 239 -8.10 -1.66 16.45
CA GLY A 239 -6.79 -2.31 16.61
C GLY A 239 -5.82 -1.98 15.48
N LEU A 240 -5.99 -0.81 14.84
CA LEU A 240 -5.12 -0.29 13.79
C LEU A 240 -4.18 0.78 14.36
N GLN A 241 -2.91 0.67 14.01
CA GLN A 241 -1.89 1.67 14.30
C GLN A 241 -1.84 2.71 13.19
N THR A 242 -1.88 3.99 13.55
CA THR A 242 -1.72 5.08 12.59
C THR A 242 -0.25 5.18 12.15
N VAL A 243 -0.04 5.14 10.85
CA VAL A 243 1.28 5.30 10.22
C VAL A 243 1.27 6.58 9.37
N ILE A 244 2.33 7.36 9.50
CA ILE A 244 2.56 8.55 8.68
C ILE A 244 4.01 8.62 8.18
N TRP A 245 4.30 9.54 7.27
CA TRP A 245 5.63 9.74 6.72
C TRP A 245 6.30 11.00 7.28
N LYS A 246 7.63 11.03 7.19
CA LYS A 246 8.44 12.25 7.41
C LYS A 246 9.16 12.70 6.15
N TYR A 247 9.15 11.89 5.10
CA TYR A 247 9.74 12.21 3.81
C TYR A 247 8.75 11.92 2.68
N ASP A 248 8.54 12.88 1.79
CA ASP A 248 7.61 12.76 0.65
C ASP A 248 8.39 12.83 -0.66
N SER A 249 8.28 11.80 -1.49
CA SER A 249 8.93 11.76 -2.81
C SER A 249 8.30 12.74 -3.81
N ASN A 250 7.05 13.14 -3.59
CA ASN A 250 6.18 13.86 -4.51
C ASN A 250 6.02 13.18 -5.88
N ASP A 251 6.25 11.88 -5.96
CA ASP A 251 6.11 11.08 -7.19
C ASP A 251 4.72 11.23 -7.83
N TRP A 252 3.67 11.22 -7.01
CA TRP A 252 2.28 11.41 -7.43
C TRP A 252 1.97 12.77 -8.07
N LYS A 253 2.80 13.80 -7.82
CA LYS A 253 2.62 15.15 -8.39
C LYS A 253 3.33 15.34 -9.73
N ALA A 254 4.09 14.36 -10.23
CA ALA A 254 4.82 14.53 -11.48
C ALA A 254 3.91 14.96 -12.63
N GLY A 255 4.24 16.09 -13.27
CA GLY A 255 3.44 16.67 -14.35
C GLY A 255 2.25 17.50 -13.88
N THR A 256 2.08 17.71 -12.57
CA THR A 256 1.03 18.56 -11.99
C THR A 256 1.63 19.73 -11.21
N GLY A 257 1.04 20.91 -11.37
CA GLY A 257 1.56 22.14 -10.77
C GLY A 257 2.99 22.43 -11.23
N ASN A 258 3.91 22.59 -10.28
CA ASN A 258 5.33 22.88 -10.53
C ASN A 258 6.26 21.66 -10.33
N ILE A 259 5.70 20.45 -10.15
CA ILE A 259 6.50 19.24 -9.91
C ILE A 259 6.74 18.51 -11.24
N THR A 260 8.00 18.43 -11.65
CA THR A 260 8.43 17.67 -12.85
C THR A 260 9.02 16.32 -12.47
N THR A 261 9.27 15.47 -13.46
CA THR A 261 10.00 14.21 -13.27
C THR A 261 11.40 14.41 -12.69
N GLU A 262 12.07 15.50 -13.06
CA GLU A 262 13.39 15.89 -12.53
C GLU A 262 13.28 16.37 -11.08
N THR A 263 12.15 16.99 -10.70
CA THR A 263 11.89 17.38 -9.32
C THR A 263 11.75 16.14 -8.44
N VAL A 264 11.03 15.12 -8.91
CA VAL A 264 10.90 13.82 -8.22
C VAL A 264 12.28 13.16 -8.10
N ASP A 265 13.05 13.08 -9.19
CA ASP A 265 14.44 12.57 -9.16
C ASP A 265 15.31 13.31 -8.13
N ALA A 266 15.21 14.64 -8.08
CA ALA A 266 15.95 15.45 -7.12
C ALA A 266 15.52 15.16 -5.67
N ASN A 267 14.25 14.84 -5.42
CA ASN A 267 13.78 14.40 -4.10
C ASN A 267 14.44 13.07 -3.70
N TYR A 268 14.42 12.05 -4.55
CA TYR A 268 15.13 10.79 -4.25
C TYR A 268 16.61 11.01 -3.95
N GLN A 269 17.29 11.84 -4.73
CA GLN A 269 18.68 12.21 -4.47
C GLN A 269 18.87 12.96 -3.15
N ALA A 270 17.95 13.87 -2.79
CA ALA A 270 17.97 14.59 -1.53
C ALA A 270 17.79 13.66 -0.33
N LEU A 271 16.93 12.64 -0.43
CA LEU A 271 16.78 11.62 0.61
C LEU A 271 18.10 10.87 0.87
N ILE A 272 18.79 10.48 -0.21
CA ILE A 272 20.11 9.83 -0.13
C ILE A 272 21.14 10.78 0.52
N ASN A 273 21.14 12.06 0.15
CA ASN A 273 22.04 13.05 0.75
C ASN A 273 21.74 13.28 2.24
N ASN A 274 20.47 13.26 2.65
CA ASN A 274 20.08 13.34 4.05
C ASN A 274 20.62 12.14 4.83
N MET A 275 20.53 10.94 4.26
CA MET A 275 21.09 9.73 4.88
C MET A 275 22.62 9.82 5.02
N THR A 276 23.34 10.17 3.95
CA THR A 276 24.81 10.22 3.96
C THR A 276 25.38 11.35 4.81
N SER A 277 24.63 12.44 5.02
CA SER A 277 24.99 13.53 5.93
C SER A 277 24.68 13.24 7.40
N GLY A 278 24.12 12.07 7.72
CA GLY A 278 23.84 11.65 9.11
C GLY A 278 22.52 12.16 9.67
N THR A 279 21.60 12.65 8.83
CA THR A 279 20.25 13.11 9.26
C THR A 279 19.50 12.01 10.01
N PHE A 280 19.69 10.75 9.62
CA PHE A 280 19.03 9.57 10.20
C PHE A 280 19.93 8.80 11.17
N SER A 281 20.87 9.47 11.84
CA SER A 281 21.84 8.84 12.76
C SER A 281 21.25 8.38 14.10
N THR A 282 20.07 8.90 14.48
CA THR A 282 19.39 8.56 15.74
C THR A 282 18.11 7.76 15.54
N GLN A 283 17.54 7.81 14.34
CA GLN A 283 16.34 7.08 13.93
C GLN A 283 16.25 7.09 12.39
N GLY A 284 15.60 6.09 11.82
CA GLY A 284 15.28 6.02 10.41
C GLY A 284 14.11 6.92 10.01
N THR A 285 13.70 6.80 8.74
CA THR A 285 12.63 7.61 8.14
C THR A 285 11.61 6.74 7.43
N ILE A 286 10.37 7.22 7.36
CA ILE A 286 9.31 6.61 6.56
C ILE A 286 9.08 7.51 5.35
N MET A 287 9.19 6.92 4.17
CA MET A 287 9.03 7.58 2.89
C MET A 287 7.61 7.34 2.35
N LEU A 288 6.99 8.40 1.84
CA LEU A 288 5.78 8.33 1.03
C LEU A 288 6.15 8.19 -0.45
N THR A 289 5.69 7.10 -1.02
CA THR A 289 5.66 6.79 -2.46
C THR A 289 4.32 6.18 -2.80
N HIS A 290 4.02 6.02 -4.08
CA HIS A 290 2.72 5.53 -4.52
C HIS A 290 2.83 4.38 -5.53
N GLU A 291 1.89 3.45 -5.45
CA GLU A 291 1.62 2.42 -6.45
C GLU A 291 0.47 2.91 -7.35
N LEU A 292 0.61 4.08 -7.97
CA LEU A 292 -0.48 4.73 -8.72
C LEU A 292 -0.51 4.36 -10.20
N ASN A 293 0.66 4.19 -10.78
CA ASN A 293 0.87 3.94 -12.21
C ASN A 293 2.31 3.51 -12.49
N ASN A 294 2.56 3.10 -13.74
CA ASN A 294 3.90 2.72 -14.22
C ASN A 294 4.98 3.77 -13.96
N TYR A 295 4.68 5.07 -14.02
CA TYR A 295 5.68 6.10 -13.74
C TYR A 295 6.15 6.05 -12.27
N THR A 296 5.22 6.04 -11.32
CA THR A 296 5.56 6.00 -9.87
C THR A 296 6.35 4.73 -9.52
N MET A 297 5.89 3.57 -9.99
CA MET A 297 6.54 2.28 -9.73
C MET A 297 7.92 2.17 -10.40
N SER A 298 8.04 2.53 -11.69
CA SER A 298 9.34 2.50 -12.38
C SER A 298 10.34 3.53 -11.81
N THR A 299 9.86 4.66 -11.29
CA THR A 299 10.71 5.64 -10.59
C THR A 299 11.25 5.06 -9.28
N ALA A 300 10.42 4.35 -8.51
CA ALA A 300 10.88 3.64 -7.32
C ALA A 300 11.93 2.57 -7.67
N MET A 301 11.71 1.77 -8.72
CA MET A 301 12.68 0.78 -9.21
C MET A 301 14.00 1.42 -9.66
N LYS A 302 13.95 2.57 -10.35
CA LYS A 302 15.12 3.32 -10.83
C LYS A 302 16.03 3.77 -9.68
N TRP A 303 15.46 4.22 -8.57
CA TRP A 303 16.21 4.80 -7.45
C TRP A 303 16.52 3.82 -6.32
N TYR A 304 15.83 2.69 -6.29
CA TYR A 304 16.01 1.68 -5.26
C TYR A 304 17.48 1.20 -5.08
N PRO A 305 18.30 0.97 -6.12
CA PRO A 305 19.69 0.56 -5.93
C PRO A 305 20.51 1.57 -5.11
N GLN A 306 20.30 2.87 -5.36
CA GLN A 306 20.99 3.95 -4.66
C GLN A 306 20.46 4.13 -3.23
N LEU A 307 19.14 3.98 -3.02
CA LEU A 307 18.56 3.95 -1.68
C LEU A 307 19.12 2.78 -0.86
N LYS A 308 19.15 1.58 -1.44
CA LYS A 308 19.69 0.36 -0.82
C LYS A 308 21.18 0.50 -0.48
N ALA A 309 21.96 1.20 -1.30
CA ALA A 309 23.37 1.46 -1.01
C ALA A 309 23.57 2.51 0.10
N ALA A 310 22.66 3.47 0.25
CA ALA A 310 22.78 4.55 1.22
C ALA A 310 22.26 4.20 2.61
N PHE A 311 21.13 3.46 2.69
CA PHE A 311 20.51 3.06 3.95
C PHE A 311 21.08 1.75 4.48
N GLN A 312 21.16 1.62 5.81
CA GLN A 312 21.67 0.42 6.48
C GLN A 312 20.71 -0.76 6.38
N ALA A 313 19.40 -0.46 6.33
CA ALA A 313 18.33 -1.42 6.14
C ALA A 313 17.14 -0.75 5.45
N SER A 314 16.32 -1.58 4.79
CA SER A 314 15.00 -1.20 4.25
C SER A 314 14.02 -2.30 4.60
N ALA A 315 12.92 -1.97 5.27
CA ALA A 315 12.03 -2.99 5.83
C ALA A 315 10.56 -2.54 5.93
N THR A 316 9.68 -3.52 6.09
CA THR A 316 8.25 -3.31 6.39
C THR A 316 8.10 -2.67 7.76
N LEU A 317 7.04 -1.88 7.95
CA LEU A 317 6.87 -1.05 9.14
C LEU A 317 6.49 -1.86 10.38
N SER A 318 5.88 -3.03 10.19
CA SER A 318 5.61 -4.08 11.19
C SER A 318 6.86 -4.52 11.96
N ASN A 319 8.06 -4.44 11.37
CA ASN A 319 9.30 -4.84 12.04
C ASN A 319 9.74 -3.87 13.15
N PHE A 320 9.06 -2.72 13.30
CA PHE A 320 9.59 -1.57 14.03
C PHE A 320 8.63 -1.00 15.08
N SER A 321 7.53 -1.68 15.38
CA SER A 321 6.65 -1.27 16.47
C SER A 321 7.21 -1.76 17.83
N SER A 322 7.33 -0.85 18.79
CA SER A 322 7.86 -1.09 20.14
C SER A 322 6.91 -1.90 21.07
N ALA A 323 5.79 -2.40 20.54
CA ALA A 323 4.95 -3.35 21.23
C ALA A 323 5.53 -4.76 21.02
N ASN A 324 6.12 -5.32 22.07
CA ASN A 324 6.85 -6.59 22.15
C ASN A 324 6.05 -7.87 21.74
N ASP A 325 5.13 -7.84 20.77
CA ASP A 325 4.30 -9.00 20.41
C ASP A 325 4.01 -9.20 18.90
N TRP A 326 4.66 -8.46 17.99
CA TRP A 326 4.38 -8.60 16.54
C TRP A 326 5.28 -9.60 15.79
N LEU A 327 6.00 -10.45 16.51
CA LEU A 327 6.96 -11.39 15.92
C LEU A 327 6.33 -12.74 15.57
N SER A 328 5.69 -12.83 14.39
CA SER A 328 5.73 -14.07 13.57
C SER A 328 5.05 -13.92 12.20
N ILE A 329 5.70 -13.25 11.25
CA ILE A 329 5.80 -13.75 9.87
C ILE A 329 7.29 -13.69 9.47
N VAL A 330 8.11 -14.44 10.22
CA VAL A 330 9.39 -14.89 9.69
C VAL A 330 9.10 -16.11 8.83
N LEU A 331 9.38 -15.98 7.55
CA LEU A 331 9.28 -17.02 6.53
C LEU A 331 10.05 -18.28 6.97
N GLY A 332 9.30 -19.32 7.31
CA GLY A 332 9.75 -20.72 7.27
C GLY A 332 8.91 -21.46 6.23
N PRO A 333 9.48 -22.43 5.49
CA PRO A 333 8.74 -23.11 4.43
C PRO A 333 7.64 -23.98 5.08
N TYR A 334 6.42 -23.87 4.58
CA TYR A 334 5.23 -24.66 4.95
C TYR A 334 4.66 -24.47 6.36
N ARG A 335 3.42 -23.94 6.43
CA ARG A 335 2.23 -24.69 6.88
C ARG A 335 0.95 -23.92 6.55
N ARG A 336 0.07 -24.57 5.79
CA ARG A 336 -1.34 -24.19 5.66
C ARG A 336 -2.00 -24.35 7.03
N CYS A 337 -2.81 -23.39 7.44
CA CYS A 337 -3.83 -23.60 8.46
C CYS A 337 -5.16 -23.12 7.88
N TYR A 338 -5.87 -24.08 7.30
CA TYR A 338 -7.32 -24.09 7.36
C TYR A 338 -7.71 -24.48 8.78
N GLU A 339 -8.52 -23.66 9.42
CA GLU A 339 -9.62 -24.02 10.33
C GLU A 339 -10.45 -22.77 10.60
#